data_AF-A0A813KPA7-F1
#
_entry.id   AF-A0A813KPA7-F1
#
_cell.length_a   1.000
_cell.length_b   1.000
_cell.length_c   1.000
_cell.angle_alpha   90.00
_cell.angle_beta   90.00
_cell.angle_gamma   90.00
#
_symmetry.space_group_name_H-M   'P 1'
#
loop_
_entity.id
_entity.type
_entity.pdbx_description
1 polymer ?
#
loop_
_entity_poly.entity_id
_entity_poly.type
_entity_poly.pdbx_seq_one_letter_code
_entity_poly.pdbx_strand_id
1 'polypeptide(L)'
;MFKAFPIFGLTYPTPKVVHIHSWRLGLLRYCVLLSIFLFVFVNQILYKGNHLRTDSLTGMSHISFHSPTVGNCDSFLGTCDTDFNSLDRLDYCKQSSRVGTGQKTCVYRDPTELGAVSGQQDSVLLPTNIRTYVQKRRCFPDASNGFYCPDGIFEYLSPDEEVQASGQAAQPWSDLFVADVERYRILLDHSAISDRGIDAESFELYGSWKNCSHKGFLSRCTLEPILCIGVKGCANHKERQEESLELLKLAAPLSSKKAISKVLNETAYKVMDATKARERAGQVRPKRHSLASRSLGFQLLEETIPSIDDPDAFTHLSERDEAEYVRDAMENNLAVSVQRGDIFPVSLLLKMAGVNLDAMPGGQNTGEGYRATGFSLVLRVHYSNNKPWVGMDVLPWTHSGDTSLHYTVQALKRSGETLSRRVVQENHKDFVSGRLLGTRVVEEDRGISIVVQQFGDIKVWDLTHMLVILTTSLTMLVVANSVMDMIALNCMENSREYKDLKYQSSESPSHSNSEELEDSK
;
A
#
# COMPACT_ATOMS: atom_id res chain seq x y z
N MET A 1 -58.60 -35.03 20.98
CA MET A 1 -57.91 -36.33 20.90
C MET A 1 -56.43 -36.09 20.62
N PHE A 2 -55.67 -35.65 21.63
CA PHE A 2 -54.20 -35.56 21.58
C PHE A 2 -53.67 -36.60 22.56
N LYS A 3 -53.00 -37.63 22.06
CA LYS A 3 -52.34 -38.64 22.90
C LYS A 3 -51.13 -38.00 23.55
N ALA A 4 -51.09 -38.02 24.88
CA ALA A 4 -49.93 -37.58 25.67
C ALA A 4 -48.71 -38.44 25.28
N PHE A 5 -47.67 -37.80 24.74
CA PHE A 5 -46.35 -38.40 24.63
C PHE A 5 -45.79 -38.54 26.05
N PRO A 6 -45.37 -39.75 26.48
CA PRO A 6 -44.82 -39.93 27.81
C PRO A 6 -43.49 -39.19 27.93
N ILE A 7 -43.31 -38.44 29.03
CA ILE A 7 -42.12 -37.67 29.39
C ILE A 7 -41.00 -38.62 29.89
N PHE A 8 -40.77 -39.72 29.18
CA PHE A 8 -39.56 -40.54 29.31
C PHE A 8 -38.52 -39.97 28.34
N GLY A 9 -37.90 -38.84 28.67
CA GLY A 9 -36.95 -38.25 27.73
C GLY A 9 -36.06 -37.11 28.22
N LEU A 10 -36.24 -36.59 29.43
CA LEU A 10 -35.40 -35.49 29.96
C LEU A 10 -34.76 -35.91 31.29
N THR A 11 -33.93 -36.95 31.25
CA THR A 11 -32.98 -37.19 32.35
C THR A 11 -31.64 -36.55 31.94
N TYR A 12 -31.14 -35.63 32.78
CA TYR A 12 -29.84 -35.01 32.58
C TYR A 12 -28.83 -35.68 33.53
N PRO A 13 -28.00 -36.60 33.06
CA PRO A 13 -27.00 -37.24 33.91
C PRO A 13 -25.95 -36.21 34.33
N THR A 14 -25.80 -36.01 35.64
CA THR A 14 -24.71 -35.19 36.20
C THR A 14 -23.64 -36.10 36.80
N PRO A 15 -22.36 -35.92 36.45
CA PRO A 15 -21.29 -36.68 37.08
C PRO A 15 -21.18 -36.29 38.56
N LYS A 16 -20.96 -37.28 39.43
CA LYS A 16 -20.61 -37.02 40.84
C LYS A 16 -19.19 -36.43 40.89
N VAL A 17 -19.04 -35.26 41.50
CA VAL A 17 -17.75 -34.54 41.59
C VAL A 17 -17.20 -34.59 43.01
N VAL A 18 -15.90 -34.81 43.15
CA VAL A 18 -15.19 -34.76 44.44
C VAL A 18 -14.53 -33.39 44.60
N HIS A 19 -14.80 -32.72 45.71
CA HIS A 19 -14.19 -31.42 46.04
C HIS A 19 -13.00 -31.60 46.98
N ILE A 20 -11.78 -31.34 46.47
CA ILE A 20 -10.55 -31.41 47.26
C ILE A 20 -10.18 -30.00 47.75
N HIS A 21 -10.18 -29.80 49.07
CA HIS A 21 -9.71 -28.55 49.69
C HIS A 21 -8.21 -28.63 49.99
N SER A 22 -7.38 -28.23 49.01
CA SER A 22 -5.93 -28.11 49.18
C SER A 22 -5.44 -26.81 48.57
N TRP A 23 -4.77 -25.97 49.37
CA TRP A 23 -4.29 -24.66 48.91
C TRP A 23 -3.22 -24.77 47.83
N ARG A 24 -2.35 -25.80 47.89
CA ARG A 24 -1.30 -26.05 46.89
C ARG A 24 -1.90 -26.40 45.53
N LEU A 25 -2.85 -27.33 45.51
CA LEU A 25 -3.53 -27.78 44.30
C LEU A 25 -4.42 -26.66 43.73
N GLY A 26 -5.09 -25.91 44.61
CA GLY A 26 -5.87 -24.73 44.24
C GLY A 26 -5.02 -23.67 43.57
N LEU A 27 -3.88 -23.29 44.17
CA LEU A 27 -2.96 -22.31 43.59
C LEU A 27 -2.44 -22.78 42.23
N LEU A 28 -1.98 -24.03 42.13
CA LEU A 28 -1.49 -24.59 40.86
C LEU A 28 -2.58 -24.57 39.78
N ARG A 29 -3.82 -24.97 40.14
CA ARG A 29 -4.97 -24.89 39.23
C ARG A 29 -5.19 -23.46 38.75
N TYR A 30 -5.22 -22.49 39.64
CA TYR A 30 -5.42 -21.09 39.28
C TYR A 30 -4.26 -20.54 38.44
N CYS A 31 -3.02 -20.94 38.70
CA CYS A 31 -1.87 -20.56 37.87
C CYS A 31 -1.99 -21.11 36.43
N VAL A 32 -2.37 -22.38 36.27
CA VAL A 32 -2.59 -22.98 34.95
C VAL A 32 -3.76 -22.31 34.23
N LEU A 33 -4.88 -22.10 34.91
CA LEU A 33 -6.05 -21.41 34.35
C LEU A 33 -5.72 -19.96 33.94
N LEU A 34 -4.98 -19.23 34.78
CA LEU A 34 -4.53 -17.87 34.48
C LEU A 34 -3.58 -17.85 33.28
N SER A 35 -2.66 -18.81 33.17
CA SER A 35 -1.75 -18.92 32.02
C SER A 35 -2.51 -19.15 30.72
N ILE A 36 -3.49 -20.06 30.72
CA ILE A 36 -4.38 -20.30 29.55
C ILE A 36 -5.18 -19.05 29.22
N PHE A 37 -5.74 -18.38 30.23
CA PHE A 37 -6.48 -17.13 30.04
C PHE A 37 -5.61 -16.04 29.42
N LEU A 38 -4.40 -15.80 29.94
CA LEU A 38 -3.46 -14.82 29.37
C LEU A 38 -3.07 -15.19 27.94
N PHE A 39 -2.81 -16.47 27.67
CA PHE A 39 -2.49 -16.93 26.33
C PHE A 39 -3.64 -16.71 25.33
N VAL A 40 -4.86 -17.11 25.69
CA VAL A 40 -6.03 -16.98 24.80
C VAL A 40 -6.45 -15.51 24.70
N PHE A 41 -6.72 -14.86 25.82
CA PHE A 41 -7.28 -13.51 25.81
C PHE A 41 -6.23 -12.48 25.39
N VAL A 42 -5.10 -12.39 26.08
CA VAL A 42 -4.09 -11.35 25.77
C VAL A 42 -3.38 -11.64 24.46
N ASN A 43 -2.90 -12.87 24.25
CA ASN A 43 -2.11 -13.17 23.06
C ASN A 43 -2.96 -13.50 21.82
N GLN A 44 -3.97 -14.39 21.88
CA GLN A 44 -4.76 -14.75 20.69
C GLN A 44 -5.79 -13.67 20.31
N ILE A 45 -6.52 -13.13 21.29
CA ILE A 45 -7.59 -12.16 21.05
C ILE A 45 -7.02 -10.75 20.91
N LEU A 46 -6.36 -10.20 21.94
CA LEU A 46 -5.93 -8.79 21.92
C LEU A 46 -4.72 -8.57 21.00
N TYR A 47 -3.63 -9.31 21.19
CA TYR A 47 -2.36 -9.07 20.49
C TYR A 47 -2.41 -9.51 19.01
N LYS A 48 -2.84 -10.75 18.73
CA LYS A 48 -2.91 -11.29 17.35
C LYS A 48 -4.20 -10.92 16.62
N GLY A 49 -5.30 -10.64 17.33
CA GLY A 49 -6.59 -10.40 16.69
C GLY A 49 -7.12 -11.61 15.92
N ASN A 50 -6.87 -12.84 16.38
CA ASN A 50 -7.29 -14.04 15.64
C ASN A 50 -8.81 -14.21 15.56
N HIS A 51 -9.54 -13.52 16.43
CA HIS A 51 -11.01 -13.47 16.43
C HIS A 51 -11.56 -12.58 15.31
N LEU A 52 -10.69 -11.82 14.64
CA LEU A 52 -11.03 -11.02 13.49
C LEU A 52 -10.94 -11.90 12.23
N ARG A 53 -11.85 -11.66 11.29
CA ARG A 53 -11.79 -12.29 9.98
C ARG A 53 -10.91 -11.45 9.06
N THR A 54 -10.13 -12.11 8.22
CA THR A 54 -9.35 -11.44 7.18
C THR A 54 -10.19 -11.30 5.93
N ASP A 55 -10.39 -10.07 5.48
CA ASP A 55 -11.06 -9.75 4.23
C ASP A 55 -10.03 -9.19 3.24
N SER A 56 -10.10 -9.65 1.99
CA SER A 56 -9.27 -9.15 0.91
C SER A 56 -9.72 -7.77 0.45
N LEU A 57 -8.77 -6.93 0.06
CA LEU A 57 -9.03 -5.64 -0.56
C LEU A 57 -8.77 -5.67 -2.06
N THR A 58 -9.66 -5.03 -2.82
CA THR A 58 -9.45 -4.71 -4.23
C THR A 58 -9.11 -3.22 -4.33
N GLY A 59 -8.05 -2.88 -5.05
CA GLY A 59 -7.68 -1.49 -5.27
C GLY A 59 -8.01 -1.00 -6.68
N MET A 60 -8.10 0.31 -6.82
CA MET A 60 -7.98 1.00 -8.12
C MET A 60 -6.80 1.97 -8.05
N SER A 61 -6.05 2.10 -9.14
CA SER A 61 -4.94 3.05 -9.21
C SER A 61 -4.91 3.81 -10.52
N HIS A 62 -4.40 5.02 -10.45
CA HIS A 62 -4.13 5.87 -11.60
C HIS A 62 -2.73 6.48 -11.44
N ILE A 63 -1.95 6.46 -12.52
CA ILE A 63 -0.62 7.07 -12.58
C ILE A 63 -0.68 8.27 -13.52
N SER A 64 -0.18 9.42 -13.06
CA SER A 64 0.19 10.54 -13.93
C SER A 64 1.65 10.95 -13.76
N PHE A 65 2.22 11.52 -14.82
CA PHE A 65 3.61 11.98 -14.85
C PHE A 65 3.66 13.49 -14.86
N HIS A 66 4.64 14.02 -14.13
CA HIS A 66 4.94 15.44 -14.10
C HIS A 66 6.42 15.65 -14.41
N SER A 67 6.72 16.61 -15.27
CA SER A 67 8.08 17.07 -15.53
C SER A 67 8.67 17.75 -14.28
N PRO A 68 10.01 17.85 -14.18
CA PRO A 68 10.64 18.70 -13.19
C PRO A 68 10.30 20.17 -13.48
N THR A 69 9.83 20.89 -12.47
CA THR A 69 9.40 22.29 -12.57
C THR A 69 10.01 23.14 -11.46
N VAL A 70 10.23 24.43 -11.76
CA VAL A 70 10.76 25.40 -10.80
C VAL A 70 9.74 25.57 -9.68
N GLY A 71 10.16 25.34 -8.44
CA GLY A 71 9.24 25.44 -7.29
C GLY A 71 8.20 24.33 -7.20
N ASN A 72 8.37 23.23 -7.94
CA ASN A 72 7.47 22.07 -7.93
C ASN A 72 6.00 22.37 -8.24
N CYS A 73 5.71 23.44 -8.99
CA CYS A 73 4.37 23.71 -9.49
C CYS A 73 3.83 22.59 -10.40
N ASP A 74 2.50 22.56 -10.55
CA ASP A 74 1.82 21.64 -11.47
C ASP A 74 2.25 21.94 -12.91
N SER A 75 2.85 20.94 -13.57
CA SER A 75 3.38 21.05 -14.94
C SER A 75 2.31 21.35 -15.99
N PHE A 76 1.03 21.16 -15.67
CA PHE A 76 -0.08 21.49 -16.57
C PHE A 76 -0.52 22.97 -16.48
N LEU A 77 0.02 23.74 -15.53
CA LEU A 77 -0.21 25.18 -15.46
C LEU A 77 0.74 25.90 -16.42
N GLY A 78 0.19 26.71 -17.33
CA GLY A 78 0.98 27.46 -18.32
C GLY A 78 1.94 28.51 -17.74
N THR A 79 1.85 28.80 -16.43
CA THR A 79 2.77 29.69 -15.70
C THR A 79 3.92 28.94 -15.02
N CYS A 80 3.98 27.62 -15.17
CA CYS A 80 4.96 26.78 -14.48
C CYS A 80 6.20 26.58 -15.37
N ASP A 81 7.33 27.11 -14.92
CA ASP A 81 8.60 26.95 -15.63
C ASP A 81 9.18 25.55 -15.40
N THR A 82 9.74 24.94 -16.45
CA THR A 82 10.43 23.65 -16.35
C THR A 82 11.82 23.81 -15.73
N ASP A 83 12.22 22.88 -14.88
CA ASP A 83 13.54 22.89 -14.21
C ASP A 83 14.40 21.71 -14.68
N PHE A 84 14.69 21.63 -15.98
CA PHE A 84 15.53 20.56 -16.51
C PHE A 84 17.02 20.82 -16.27
N ASN A 85 17.77 19.76 -15.96
CA ASN A 85 19.23 19.82 -15.98
C ASN A 85 19.75 20.07 -17.39
N SER A 86 20.73 20.96 -17.55
CA SER A 86 21.43 21.16 -18.83
C SER A 86 22.01 19.83 -19.35
N LEU A 87 21.84 19.57 -20.65
CA LEU A 87 22.32 18.35 -21.31
C LEU A 87 23.84 18.12 -21.13
N ASP A 88 24.62 19.19 -20.93
CA ASP A 88 26.06 19.08 -20.69
C ASP A 88 26.41 18.40 -19.35
N ARG A 89 25.47 18.40 -18.39
CA ARG A 89 25.65 17.77 -17.07
C ARG A 89 25.26 16.30 -17.01
N LEU A 90 24.65 15.78 -18.08
CA LEU A 90 24.10 14.43 -18.13
C LEU A 90 25.10 13.49 -18.81
N ASP A 91 25.78 12.65 -18.02
CA ASP A 91 26.91 11.82 -18.50
C ASP A 91 26.51 10.83 -19.62
N TYR A 92 25.23 10.46 -19.74
CA TYR A 92 24.70 9.59 -20.79
C TYR A 92 24.34 10.33 -22.10
N CYS A 93 24.41 11.65 -22.11
CA CYS A 93 24.11 12.47 -23.29
C CYS A 93 25.37 12.73 -24.10
N LYS A 94 25.28 12.57 -25.42
CA LYS A 94 26.36 12.88 -26.37
C LYS A 94 26.73 14.37 -26.37
N GLN A 95 25.81 15.24 -25.96
CA GLN A 95 26.03 16.67 -25.80
C GLN A 95 26.84 17.03 -24.54
N SER A 96 27.09 16.06 -23.65
CA SER A 96 27.93 16.27 -22.47
C SER A 96 29.40 16.21 -22.80
N SER A 97 30.15 17.13 -22.21
CA SER A 97 31.61 17.13 -22.17
C SER A 97 32.19 15.97 -21.34
N ARG A 98 31.36 15.27 -20.54
CA ARG A 98 31.77 14.16 -19.70
C ARG A 98 31.75 12.85 -20.49
N VAL A 99 32.67 11.94 -20.17
CA VAL A 99 32.75 10.64 -20.86
C VAL A 99 31.86 9.63 -20.14
N GLY A 100 30.75 9.25 -20.78
CA GLY A 100 29.86 8.17 -20.35
C GLY A 100 29.92 6.95 -21.27
N THR A 101 29.43 5.81 -20.79
CA THR A 101 29.26 4.61 -21.63
C THR A 101 27.92 4.65 -22.35
N GLY A 102 27.90 4.31 -23.65
CA GLY A 102 26.66 4.23 -24.42
C GLY A 102 25.95 5.57 -24.68
N GLN A 103 26.70 6.68 -24.77
CA GLN A 103 26.12 8.01 -24.98
C GLN A 103 25.30 8.10 -26.26
N LYS A 104 24.11 8.71 -26.17
CA LYS A 104 23.25 9.03 -27.32
C LYS A 104 22.84 10.49 -27.29
N THR A 105 22.37 11.00 -28.43
CA THR A 105 21.84 12.37 -28.48
C THR A 105 20.61 12.45 -27.58
N CYS A 106 20.61 13.38 -26.64
CA CYS A 106 19.49 13.59 -25.73
C CYS A 106 18.53 14.66 -26.22
N VAL A 107 17.25 14.49 -25.89
CA VAL A 107 16.20 15.50 -26.10
C VAL A 107 15.36 15.64 -24.83
N TYR A 108 14.90 16.87 -24.55
CA TYR A 108 13.86 17.07 -23.56
C TYR A 108 12.51 16.71 -24.17
N ARG A 109 11.67 16.08 -23.37
CA ARG A 109 10.28 15.78 -23.66
C ARG A 109 9.45 16.24 -22.47
N ASP A 110 8.18 16.55 -22.69
CA ASP A 110 7.23 16.72 -21.59
C ASP A 110 6.40 15.44 -21.40
N PRO A 111 5.63 15.30 -20.31
CA PRO A 111 4.78 14.13 -20.09
C PRO A 111 3.76 13.85 -21.20
N THR A 112 3.31 14.89 -21.91
CA THR A 112 2.33 14.80 -23.00
C THR A 112 2.98 14.20 -24.25
N GLU A 113 4.18 14.67 -24.61
CA GLU A 113 4.98 14.17 -25.74
C GLU A 113 5.48 12.75 -25.50
N LEU A 114 5.80 12.40 -24.26
CA LEU A 114 6.13 11.01 -23.90
C LEU A 114 4.94 10.06 -24.07
N GLY A 115 3.76 10.60 -24.41
CA GLY A 115 2.54 9.83 -24.61
C GLY A 115 2.24 9.00 -23.38
N ALA A 116 2.47 9.52 -22.18
CA ALA A 116 2.23 8.81 -20.92
C ALA A 116 0.71 8.65 -20.65
N VAL A 117 -0.02 8.24 -21.68
CA VAL A 117 -1.45 7.98 -21.71
C VAL A 117 -1.63 6.53 -21.29
N SER A 118 -2.44 6.34 -20.26
CA SER A 118 -2.86 5.04 -19.72
C SER A 118 -3.66 4.26 -20.77
N GLY A 119 -2.97 3.62 -21.71
CA GLY A 119 -3.58 2.88 -22.82
C GLY A 119 -3.78 1.40 -22.54
N GLN A 120 -3.08 0.85 -21.54
CA GLN A 120 -3.12 -0.56 -21.18
C GLN A 120 -3.37 -0.64 -19.68
N GLN A 121 -4.52 -1.19 -19.30
CA GLN A 121 -5.03 -1.25 -17.91
C GLN A 121 -3.87 -1.54 -16.94
N ASP A 122 -3.63 -0.58 -16.04
CA ASP A 122 -2.66 -0.63 -14.93
C ASP A 122 -1.16 -0.53 -15.28
N SER A 123 -0.80 -0.17 -16.52
CA SER A 123 0.59 0.07 -16.89
C SER A 123 0.80 1.37 -17.66
N VAL A 124 1.86 2.10 -17.33
CA VAL A 124 2.30 3.27 -18.10
C VAL A 124 3.78 3.13 -18.47
N LEU A 125 4.09 3.40 -19.73
CA LEU A 125 5.46 3.43 -20.23
C LEU A 125 6.02 4.84 -20.06
N LEU A 126 7.16 4.95 -19.37
CA LEU A 126 8.00 6.13 -19.33
C LEU A 126 9.19 5.92 -20.28
N PRO A 127 9.16 6.49 -21.50
CA PRO A 127 10.24 6.34 -22.46
C PRO A 127 11.56 6.90 -21.93
N THR A 128 12.62 6.12 -22.07
CA THR A 128 14.00 6.54 -21.79
C THR A 128 14.84 6.58 -23.06
N ASN A 129 14.45 5.80 -24.07
CA ASN A 129 15.05 5.74 -25.40
C ASN A 129 13.96 5.76 -26.48
N ILE A 130 14.12 6.63 -27.47
CA ILE A 130 13.19 6.78 -28.59
C ILE A 130 13.97 6.48 -29.86
N ARG A 131 13.50 5.49 -30.63
CA ARG A 131 14.07 5.14 -31.93
C ARG A 131 13.09 5.48 -33.02
N THR A 132 13.49 6.30 -33.98
CA THR A 132 12.67 6.60 -35.14
C THR A 132 13.15 5.78 -36.32
N TYR A 133 12.21 5.19 -37.06
CA TYR A 133 12.45 4.49 -38.31
C TYR A 133 11.62 5.15 -39.40
N VAL A 134 12.24 5.43 -40.54
CA VAL A 134 11.51 5.87 -41.74
C VAL A 134 11.26 4.64 -42.59
N GLN A 135 10.00 4.43 -42.95
CA GLN A 135 9.57 3.32 -43.78
C GLN A 135 9.01 3.82 -45.09
N LYS A 136 9.52 3.30 -46.20
CA LYS A 136 8.99 3.54 -47.54
C LYS A 136 8.11 2.36 -47.94
N ARG A 137 6.98 2.64 -48.57
CA ARG A 137 6.05 1.65 -49.06
C ARG A 137 6.59 1.07 -50.35
N ARG A 138 6.87 -0.23 -50.33
CA ARG A 138 7.42 -0.97 -51.46
C ARG A 138 6.33 -1.49 -52.39
N CYS A 139 5.16 -1.85 -51.86
CA CYS A 139 4.06 -2.43 -52.62
C CYS A 139 2.68 -1.94 -52.13
N PHE A 140 1.68 -2.11 -52.99
CA PHE A 140 0.26 -2.02 -52.62
C PHE A 140 -0.36 -3.41 -52.83
N PRO A 141 -0.88 -4.08 -51.78
CA PRO A 141 -1.58 -5.35 -51.97
C PRO A 141 -2.92 -5.06 -52.67
N ASP A 142 -3.01 -5.40 -53.95
CA ASP A 142 -4.18 -5.16 -54.79
C ASP A 142 -4.40 -6.30 -55.80
N ALA A 143 -5.44 -6.17 -56.65
CA ALA A 143 -5.75 -7.21 -57.62
C ALA A 143 -4.64 -7.44 -58.66
N SER A 144 -3.77 -6.45 -58.92
CA SER A 144 -2.71 -6.54 -59.92
C SER A 144 -1.54 -7.43 -59.49
N ASN A 145 -1.29 -7.52 -58.18
CA ASN A 145 -0.28 -8.42 -57.60
C ASN A 145 -0.88 -9.59 -56.80
N GLY A 146 -2.18 -9.83 -56.94
CA GLY A 146 -2.87 -10.90 -56.21
C GLY A 146 -2.84 -10.71 -54.69
N PHE A 147 -2.84 -9.46 -54.21
CA PHE A 147 -2.73 -9.08 -52.80
C PHE A 147 -1.46 -9.61 -52.09
N TYR A 148 -0.41 -9.90 -52.85
CA TYR A 148 0.85 -10.44 -52.34
C TYR A 148 2.01 -9.44 -52.54
N CYS A 149 2.83 -9.31 -51.50
CA CYS A 149 4.00 -8.43 -51.50
C CYS A 149 5.25 -9.22 -51.08
N PRO A 150 6.19 -9.51 -52.01
CA PRO A 150 7.45 -10.13 -51.65
C PRO A 150 8.24 -9.17 -50.73
N ASP A 151 8.76 -9.72 -49.63
CA ASP A 151 9.55 -9.00 -48.60
C ASP A 151 8.79 -7.94 -47.78
N GLY A 152 7.45 -7.99 -47.79
CA GLY A 152 6.61 -7.12 -46.97
C GLY A 152 6.15 -5.83 -47.65
N ILE A 153 5.29 -5.08 -46.96
CA ILE A 153 4.63 -3.88 -47.51
C ILE A 153 5.53 -2.65 -47.46
N PHE A 154 6.40 -2.60 -46.45
CA PHE A 154 7.25 -1.47 -46.16
C PHE A 154 8.70 -1.93 -46.06
N GLU A 155 9.60 -1.12 -46.60
CA GLU A 155 11.04 -1.25 -46.46
C GLU A 155 11.57 -0.13 -45.57
N TYR A 156 12.62 -0.40 -44.80
CA TYR A 156 13.23 0.58 -43.91
C TYR A 156 14.27 1.40 -44.68
N LEU A 157 14.29 2.71 -44.44
CA LEU A 157 15.31 3.61 -44.98
C LEU A 157 16.42 3.83 -43.94
N SER A 158 17.67 3.87 -44.39
CA SER A 158 18.82 4.33 -43.59
C SER A 158 18.77 5.86 -43.43
N PRO A 159 19.56 6.47 -42.52
CA PRO A 159 19.68 7.92 -42.42
C PRO A 159 20.10 8.62 -43.72
N ASP A 160 20.72 7.90 -44.65
CA ASP A 160 21.13 8.38 -45.98
C ASP A 160 20.03 8.18 -47.04
N GLU A 161 18.80 7.87 -46.62
CA GLU A 161 17.62 7.58 -47.46
C GLU A 161 17.75 6.33 -48.35
N GLU A 162 18.73 5.46 -48.10
CA GLU A 162 18.90 4.21 -48.83
C GLU A 162 18.06 3.08 -48.24
N VAL A 163 17.57 2.18 -49.10
CA VAL A 163 16.79 1.01 -48.66
C VAL A 163 17.71 0.03 -47.94
N GLN A 164 17.39 -0.30 -46.69
CA GLN A 164 18.15 -1.25 -45.90
C GLN A 164 17.93 -2.70 -46.40
N ALA A 165 18.99 -3.51 -46.35
CA ALA A 165 18.94 -4.89 -46.81
C ALA A 165 17.95 -5.74 -46.00
N SER A 166 17.19 -6.60 -46.68
CA SER A 166 16.28 -7.54 -46.02
C SER A 166 17.05 -8.58 -45.20
N GLY A 167 16.50 -8.93 -44.04
CA GLY A 167 17.06 -9.96 -43.14
C GLY A 167 18.03 -9.45 -42.06
N GLN A 168 18.42 -8.17 -42.09
CA GLN A 168 19.17 -7.56 -40.98
C GLN A 168 18.23 -6.78 -40.05
N ALA A 169 18.65 -6.59 -38.79
CA ALA A 169 17.93 -5.71 -37.88
C ALA A 169 17.97 -4.29 -38.43
N ALA A 170 16.80 -3.66 -38.60
CA ALA A 170 16.70 -2.32 -39.14
C ALA A 170 17.50 -1.33 -38.25
N GLN A 171 18.38 -0.56 -38.86
CA GLN A 171 19.05 0.55 -38.20
C GLN A 171 18.06 1.69 -38.04
N PRO A 172 17.95 2.29 -36.84
CA PRO A 172 17.09 3.43 -36.63
C PRO A 172 17.61 4.64 -37.41
N TRP A 173 16.68 5.43 -37.95
CA TRP A 173 16.96 6.74 -38.56
C TRP A 173 17.50 7.71 -37.51
N SER A 174 16.93 7.69 -36.31
CA SER A 174 17.44 8.40 -35.14
C SER A 174 17.28 7.55 -33.88
N ASP A 175 18.24 7.68 -32.97
CA ASP A 175 18.28 6.95 -31.70
C ASP A 175 18.61 7.93 -30.58
N LEU A 176 17.59 8.33 -29.83
CA LEU A 176 17.62 9.44 -28.89
C LEU A 176 17.40 8.96 -27.45
N PHE A 177 18.01 9.61 -26.48
CA PHE A 177 17.63 9.46 -25.07
C PHE A 177 16.73 10.61 -24.62
N VAL A 178 15.79 10.29 -23.73
CA VAL A 178 15.01 11.29 -23.01
C VAL A 178 15.85 11.81 -21.85
N ALA A 179 16.10 13.11 -21.84
CA ALA A 179 16.91 13.76 -20.82
C ALA A 179 16.17 13.86 -19.48
N ASP A 180 16.93 13.73 -18.39
CA ASP A 180 16.52 14.01 -17.01
C ASP A 180 15.33 13.18 -16.49
N VAL A 181 15.12 11.99 -17.06
CA VAL A 181 13.98 11.10 -16.75
C VAL A 181 13.91 10.70 -15.28
N GLU A 182 15.04 10.65 -14.57
CA GLU A 182 15.12 10.32 -13.15
C GLU A 182 14.50 11.40 -12.25
N ARG A 183 14.40 12.65 -12.73
CA ARG A 183 13.80 13.78 -12.01
C ARG A 183 12.32 13.95 -12.29
N TYR A 184 11.74 13.10 -13.13
CA TYR A 184 10.30 13.05 -13.30
C TYR A 184 9.63 12.64 -12.00
N ARG A 185 8.41 13.12 -11.83
CA ARG A 185 7.57 12.80 -10.68
C ARG A 185 6.39 11.99 -11.16
N ILE A 186 6.04 10.99 -10.37
CA ILE A 186 4.87 10.15 -10.57
C ILE A 186 3.88 10.51 -9.48
N LEU A 187 2.69 10.91 -9.88
CA LEU A 187 1.55 10.98 -8.99
C LEU A 187 0.81 9.64 -9.08
N LEU A 188 0.83 8.89 -7.98
CA LEU A 188 0.12 7.65 -7.78
C LEU A 188 -1.15 7.96 -6.97
N ASP A 189 -2.27 8.07 -7.68
CA ASP A 189 -3.59 8.12 -7.08
C ASP A 189 -4.09 6.69 -6.89
N HIS A 190 -4.54 6.36 -5.68
CA HIS A 190 -5.00 5.01 -5.40
C HIS A 190 -6.09 4.94 -4.34
N SER A 191 -7.01 4.00 -4.49
CA SER A 191 -8.04 3.69 -3.50
C SER A 191 -8.10 2.20 -3.23
N ALA A 192 -8.66 1.83 -2.07
CA ALA A 192 -8.91 0.45 -1.68
C ALA A 192 -10.37 0.29 -1.29
N ILE A 193 -10.99 -0.80 -1.75
CA ILE A 193 -12.38 -1.15 -1.46
C ILE A 193 -12.43 -2.61 -0.97
N SER A 194 -13.10 -2.83 0.15
CA SER A 194 -13.44 -4.13 0.70
C SER A 194 -14.83 -4.57 0.24
N ASP A 195 -15.05 -5.88 0.10
CA ASP A 195 -16.36 -6.48 -0.15
C ASP A 195 -17.43 -6.09 0.89
N ARG A 196 -17.02 -5.64 2.08
CA ARG A 196 -17.91 -5.16 3.15
C ARG A 196 -18.15 -3.64 3.13
N GLY A 197 -17.74 -2.95 2.08
CA GLY A 197 -17.97 -1.51 1.92
C GLY A 197 -17.05 -0.63 2.76
N ILE A 198 -15.85 -1.14 3.13
CA ILE A 198 -14.77 -0.27 3.60
C ILE A 198 -14.11 0.29 2.36
N ASP A 199 -14.26 1.58 2.12
CA ASP A 199 -13.59 2.36 1.09
C ASP A 199 -12.63 3.35 1.73
N ALA A 200 -11.47 3.54 1.11
CA ALA A 200 -10.52 4.56 1.52
C ALA A 200 -9.67 5.03 0.35
N GLU A 201 -9.47 6.35 0.28
CA GLU A 201 -8.62 6.99 -0.72
C GLU A 201 -7.21 7.22 -0.17
N SER A 202 -6.19 7.27 -1.03
CA SER A 202 -4.77 7.33 -0.64
C SER A 202 -4.47 8.44 0.37
N PHE A 203 -5.10 9.61 0.19
CA PHE A 203 -4.85 10.80 1.00
C PHE A 203 -5.48 10.72 2.40
N GLU A 204 -6.42 9.78 2.62
CA GLU A 204 -7.01 9.49 3.95
C GLU A 204 -6.16 8.49 4.74
N LEU A 205 -5.31 7.74 4.04
CA LEU A 205 -4.58 6.60 4.60
C LEU A 205 -3.17 6.96 5.03
N TYR A 206 -2.66 6.26 6.05
CA TYR A 206 -1.25 6.34 6.44
C TYR A 206 -0.38 5.54 5.46
N GLY A 207 0.42 6.26 4.69
CA GLY A 207 1.32 5.69 3.68
C GLY A 207 2.75 5.54 4.15
N SER A 208 3.39 4.45 3.73
CA SER A 208 4.82 4.20 3.89
C SER A 208 5.40 3.58 2.62
N TRP A 209 6.71 3.58 2.46
CA TRP A 209 7.40 2.88 1.39
C TRP A 209 8.55 2.03 1.93
N LYS A 210 8.88 0.94 1.24
CA LYS A 210 9.96 0.01 1.65
C LYS A 210 11.29 0.40 1.05
N ASN A 211 12.26 0.72 1.90
CA ASN A 211 13.66 0.87 1.51
C ASN A 211 14.41 -0.46 1.70
N CYS A 212 14.73 -1.13 0.58
CA CYS A 212 15.45 -2.40 0.56
C CYS A 212 16.89 -2.25 0.04
N SER A 213 17.50 -1.07 0.15
CA SER A 213 18.78 -0.71 -0.51
C SER A 213 19.98 -1.60 -0.13
N HIS A 214 19.93 -2.36 0.96
CA HIS A 214 21.02 -3.26 1.34
C HIS A 214 21.06 -4.51 0.46
N LYS A 215 22.12 -4.62 -0.35
CA LYS A 215 22.46 -5.80 -1.15
C LYS A 215 22.79 -7.00 -0.25
N GLY A 216 21.79 -7.78 0.12
CA GLY A 216 21.92 -9.04 0.84
C GLY A 216 20.62 -9.84 0.80
N PHE A 217 20.69 -11.15 0.61
CA PHE A 217 19.52 -12.04 0.44
C PHE A 217 18.56 -12.09 1.66
N LEU A 218 18.94 -11.44 2.77
CA LEU A 218 18.17 -11.36 4.01
C LEU A 218 18.05 -9.92 4.55
N SER A 219 18.28 -8.89 3.72
CA SER A 219 18.21 -7.51 4.20
C SER A 219 16.80 -7.17 4.68
N ARG A 220 16.71 -6.82 5.97
CA ARG A 220 15.50 -6.24 6.54
C ARG A 220 15.25 -4.91 5.81
N CYS A 221 14.17 -4.82 5.05
CA CYS A 221 13.74 -3.54 4.49
C CYS A 221 13.24 -2.66 5.64
N THR A 222 13.62 -1.39 5.62
CA THR A 222 13.07 -0.39 6.54
C THR A 222 11.84 0.23 5.92
N LEU A 223 10.83 0.51 6.74
CA LEU A 223 9.67 1.30 6.33
C LEU A 223 10.03 2.77 6.53
N GLU A 224 9.88 3.56 5.48
CA GLU A 224 10.00 5.01 5.52
C GLU A 224 8.62 5.60 5.26
N PRO A 225 8.13 6.53 6.09
CA PRO A 225 6.79 7.08 5.91
C PRO A 225 6.74 7.99 4.68
N ILE A 226 5.55 8.09 4.08
CA ILE A 226 5.25 9.06 3.03
C ILE A 226 4.82 10.35 3.71
N LEU A 227 5.55 11.43 3.47
CA LEU A 227 5.36 12.72 4.14
C LEU A 227 3.95 13.25 3.85
N CYS A 228 3.22 13.63 4.89
CA CYS A 228 1.84 14.12 4.73
C CYS A 228 1.81 15.64 4.83
N ILE A 229 1.39 16.33 3.77
CA ILE A 229 1.37 17.80 3.73
C ILE A 229 -0.01 18.27 3.24
N GLY A 230 -0.61 19.23 3.93
CA GLY A 230 -1.79 19.96 3.43
C GLY A 230 -3.10 19.17 3.34
N VAL A 231 -3.11 17.84 3.49
CA VAL A 231 -4.33 17.04 3.35
C VAL A 231 -5.16 17.04 4.64
N LYS A 232 -6.48 17.15 4.52
CA LYS A 232 -7.44 16.94 5.62
C LYS A 232 -7.20 15.62 6.37
N GLY A 233 -6.85 14.55 5.67
CA GLY A 233 -6.48 13.26 6.27
C GLY A 233 -5.25 13.34 7.18
N CYS A 234 -4.27 14.21 6.87
CA CYS A 234 -3.10 14.41 7.71
C CYS A 234 -3.44 15.05 9.05
N ALA A 235 -4.44 15.94 9.09
CA ALA A 235 -4.78 16.72 10.28
C ALA A 235 -5.26 15.83 11.44
N ASN A 236 -5.86 14.68 11.13
CA ASN A 236 -6.35 13.75 12.14
C ASN A 236 -5.24 12.89 12.77
N HIS A 237 -4.03 12.89 12.19
CA HIS A 237 -2.91 12.06 12.61
C HIS A 237 -1.72 12.90 13.06
N LYS A 238 -1.81 13.46 14.28
CA LYS A 238 -0.74 14.29 14.87
C LYS A 238 0.63 13.60 14.86
N GLU A 239 0.68 12.30 15.17
CA GLU A 239 1.92 11.50 15.14
C GLU A 239 2.56 11.48 13.74
N ARG A 240 1.74 11.34 12.68
CA ARG A 240 2.21 11.36 11.28
C ARG A 240 2.79 12.73 10.91
N GLN A 241 2.17 13.81 11.37
CA GLN A 241 2.69 15.16 11.12
C GLN A 241 4.03 15.38 11.82
N GLU A 242 4.16 14.93 13.08
CA GLU A 242 5.41 15.03 13.84
C GLU A 242 6.53 14.18 13.19
N GLU A 243 6.23 12.96 12.76
CA GLU A 243 7.19 12.09 12.05
C GLU A 243 7.63 12.67 10.70
N SER A 244 6.67 13.14 9.88
CA SER A 244 6.96 13.80 8.60
C SER A 244 7.87 15.02 8.81
N LEU A 245 7.61 15.74 9.88
CA LEU A 245 8.37 16.92 10.23
C LEU A 245 9.81 16.61 10.67
N GLU A 246 10.00 15.55 11.44
CA GLU A 246 11.34 15.11 11.85
C GLU A 246 12.16 14.67 10.64
N LEU A 247 11.56 13.92 9.71
CA LEU A 247 12.24 13.51 8.48
C LEU A 247 12.64 14.69 7.62
N LEU A 248 11.78 15.71 7.51
CA LEU A 248 12.14 16.93 6.83
C LEU A 248 13.28 17.68 7.51
N LYS A 249 13.30 17.75 8.84
CA LYS A 249 14.42 18.38 9.57
C LYS A 249 15.74 17.63 9.37
N LEU A 250 15.68 16.33 9.16
CA LEU A 250 16.84 15.49 8.86
C LEU A 250 17.32 15.67 7.42
N ALA A 251 16.39 15.77 6.46
CA ALA A 251 16.67 15.93 5.04
C ALA A 251 17.06 17.37 4.66
N ALA A 252 16.54 18.36 5.36
CA ALA A 252 16.77 19.77 5.06
C ALA A 252 18.27 20.14 5.09
N PRO A 253 18.80 20.80 4.03
CA PRO A 253 20.12 21.40 4.09
C PRO A 253 20.18 22.38 5.26
N LEU A 254 21.36 22.51 5.90
CA LEU A 254 21.57 23.36 7.08
C LEU A 254 21.06 24.80 6.91
N SER A 255 20.99 25.32 5.68
CA SER A 255 20.43 26.63 5.33
C SER A 255 18.91 26.74 5.47
N SER A 256 18.12 25.68 5.20
CA SER A 256 16.65 25.72 5.31
C SER A 256 16.11 25.34 6.70
N LYS A 257 16.94 24.74 7.56
CA LYS A 257 16.56 24.40 8.96
C LYS A 257 16.04 25.59 9.77
N LYS A 258 16.56 26.80 9.52
CA LYS A 258 16.07 28.03 10.18
C LYS A 258 14.69 28.45 9.67
N ALA A 259 14.43 28.39 8.36
CA ALA A 259 13.14 28.72 7.76
C ALA A 259 12.06 27.73 8.22
N ILE A 260 12.38 26.43 8.16
CA ILE A 260 11.54 25.35 8.65
C ILE A 260 11.21 25.57 10.14
N SER A 261 12.21 25.81 11.01
CA SER A 261 11.95 26.05 12.43
C SER A 261 11.06 27.28 12.70
N LYS A 262 11.12 28.30 11.84
CA LYS A 262 10.36 29.53 12.00
C LYS A 262 8.89 29.32 11.66
N VAL A 263 8.59 28.73 10.50
CA VAL A 263 7.21 28.41 10.09
C VAL A 263 6.55 27.52 11.13
N LEU A 264 7.28 26.52 11.63
CA LEU A 264 6.79 25.57 12.63
C LEU A 264 6.48 26.21 13.97
N ASN A 265 7.38 27.06 14.47
CA ASN A 265 7.15 27.77 15.71
C ASN A 265 5.96 28.71 15.58
N GLU A 266 5.76 29.35 14.43
CA GLU A 266 4.61 30.21 14.16
C GLU A 266 3.30 29.41 14.10
N THR A 267 3.26 28.25 13.44
CA THR A 267 2.08 27.36 13.46
C THR A 267 1.79 26.78 14.85
N ALA A 268 2.81 26.30 15.56
CA ALA A 268 2.64 25.73 16.90
C ALA A 268 2.16 26.77 17.92
N TYR A 269 2.67 28.01 17.85
CA TYR A 269 2.20 29.11 18.69
C TYR A 269 0.73 29.45 18.40
N LYS A 270 0.33 29.54 17.13
CA LYS A 270 -1.07 29.82 16.74
C LYS A 270 -2.03 28.75 17.26
N VAL A 271 -1.63 27.48 17.21
CA VAL A 271 -2.42 26.36 17.75
C VAL A 271 -2.51 26.43 19.28
N MET A 272 -1.40 26.68 19.97
CA MET A 272 -1.39 26.80 21.43
C MET A 272 -2.19 28.01 21.95
N ASP A 273 -2.13 29.15 21.26
CA ASP A 273 -2.93 30.33 21.63
C ASP A 273 -4.43 30.11 21.37
N ALA A 274 -4.80 29.45 20.27
CA ALA A 274 -6.18 29.02 20.05
C ALA A 274 -6.67 28.07 21.16
N THR A 275 -5.80 27.17 21.63
CA THR A 275 -6.11 26.23 22.72
C THR A 275 -6.25 26.94 24.08
N LYS A 276 -5.38 27.89 24.40
CA LYS A 276 -5.49 28.70 25.63
C LYS A 276 -6.66 29.68 25.61
N ALA A 277 -7.01 30.22 24.44
CA ALA A 277 -8.22 31.02 24.27
C ALA A 277 -9.48 30.19 24.56
N ARG A 278 -9.50 28.91 24.16
CA ARG A 278 -10.56 27.95 24.49
C ARG A 278 -10.68 27.68 25.99
N GLU A 279 -9.56 27.51 26.71
CA GLU A 279 -9.57 27.35 28.18
C GLU A 279 -10.14 28.59 28.89
N ARG A 280 -9.86 29.78 28.36
CA ARG A 280 -10.42 31.04 28.90
C ARG A 280 -11.91 31.21 28.57
N ALA A 281 -12.36 30.76 27.40
CA ALA A 281 -13.76 30.84 26.98
C ALA A 281 -14.66 29.75 27.61
N GLY A 282 -14.11 28.56 27.88
CA GLY A 282 -14.83 27.41 28.46
C GLY A 282 -15.17 27.54 29.96
N GLN A 283 -14.76 28.63 30.62
CA GLN A 283 -15.06 28.88 32.03
C GLN A 283 -16.36 29.66 32.26
N VAL A 284 -17.23 29.76 31.24
CA VAL A 284 -18.58 30.31 31.39
C VAL A 284 -19.58 29.16 31.52
N ARG A 285 -20.02 28.90 32.76
CA ARG A 285 -21.06 27.91 33.09
C ARG A 285 -22.34 28.21 32.28
N PRO A 286 -22.91 27.23 31.56
CA PRO A 286 -24.21 27.42 30.93
C PRO A 286 -25.29 27.56 32.00
N LYS A 287 -25.93 28.74 32.06
CA LYS A 287 -27.17 28.92 32.83
C LYS A 287 -28.29 28.15 32.12
N ARG A 288 -28.87 27.17 32.82
CA ARG A 288 -30.13 26.51 32.45
C ARG A 288 -31.21 27.58 32.25
N HIS A 289 -31.67 27.76 31.02
CA HIS A 289 -32.93 28.45 30.75
C HIS A 289 -33.96 27.45 30.24
N SER A 290 -35.13 27.53 30.86
CA SER A 290 -36.32 26.73 30.62
C SER A 290 -36.97 27.05 29.28
N LEU A 291 -37.44 26.00 28.61
CA LEU A 291 -38.31 26.05 27.43
C LEU A 291 -39.63 26.76 27.72
N ALA A 292 -39.94 27.82 26.97
CA ALA A 292 -41.30 28.24 26.65
C ALA A 292 -41.32 29.04 25.34
N SER A 293 -42.37 28.79 24.55
CA SER A 293 -42.66 29.31 23.22
C SER A 293 -42.66 30.84 23.08
N ARG A 294 -42.33 31.36 21.89
CA ARG A 294 -43.26 32.02 20.94
C ARG A 294 -42.55 32.65 19.74
N SER A 295 -43.37 32.86 18.71
CA SER A 295 -43.10 33.33 17.35
C SER A 295 -42.71 34.81 17.20
N LEU A 296 -42.14 35.08 16.01
CA LEU A 296 -42.25 36.28 15.17
C LEU A 296 -41.34 37.49 15.45
N GLY A 297 -40.43 37.71 14.49
CA GLY A 297 -40.14 39.01 13.91
C GLY A 297 -39.00 39.80 14.54
N PHE A 298 -37.78 39.64 14.01
CA PHE A 298 -36.79 40.72 13.99
C PHE A 298 -35.74 40.47 12.90
N GLN A 299 -35.80 41.27 11.83
CA GLN A 299 -34.72 41.52 10.88
C GLN A 299 -33.89 42.68 11.44
N LEU A 300 -32.61 42.46 11.74
CA LEU A 300 -31.49 43.41 11.55
C LEU A 300 -30.22 42.90 12.26
N LEU A 301 -29.15 42.79 11.46
CA LEU A 301 -27.73 42.73 11.86
C LEU A 301 -27.34 41.60 12.82
N GLU A 302 -27.16 40.42 12.23
CA GLU A 302 -26.27 39.39 12.75
C GLU A 302 -25.14 39.24 11.73
N GLU A 303 -24.04 39.98 11.95
CA GLU A 303 -22.76 39.62 11.36
C GLU A 303 -22.43 38.22 11.87
N THR A 304 -22.46 37.27 10.94
CA THR A 304 -22.13 35.87 11.14
C THR A 304 -20.76 35.74 11.80
N ILE A 305 -20.76 35.51 13.11
CA ILE A 305 -19.63 34.91 13.81
C ILE A 305 -19.53 33.47 13.29
N PRO A 306 -18.45 33.08 12.60
CA PRO A 306 -18.29 31.71 12.11
C PRO A 306 -18.32 30.75 13.31
N SER A 307 -19.10 29.68 13.20
CA SER A 307 -19.25 28.67 14.24
C SER A 307 -17.90 28.01 14.56
N ILE A 308 -17.53 28.05 15.84
CA ILE A 308 -16.21 27.68 16.39
C ILE A 308 -16.15 26.17 16.68
N ASP A 309 -16.47 25.37 15.68
CA ASP A 309 -16.18 23.94 15.61
C ASP A 309 -15.38 23.63 14.35
N ASP A 310 -14.67 24.63 13.79
CA ASP A 310 -14.11 24.55 12.45
C ASP A 310 -12.73 23.85 12.44
N PRO A 311 -12.62 22.57 12.03
CA PRO A 311 -11.34 21.89 11.81
C PRO A 311 -10.49 22.56 10.72
N ASP A 312 -11.02 23.56 10.02
CA ASP A 312 -10.36 24.26 8.93
C ASP A 312 -9.27 25.26 9.38
N ALA A 313 -9.04 25.49 10.68
CA ALA A 313 -7.95 26.38 11.13
C ALA A 313 -6.53 25.87 10.75
N PHE A 314 -6.36 24.57 10.48
CA PHE A 314 -5.13 23.99 9.91
C PHE A 314 -5.14 23.93 8.38
N THR A 315 -6.30 24.13 7.73
CA THR A 315 -6.42 24.09 6.26
C THR A 315 -5.92 25.35 5.55
N HIS A 316 -5.43 26.34 6.32
CA HIS A 316 -4.85 27.57 5.79
C HIS A 316 -3.33 27.64 5.99
N LEU A 317 -2.60 26.53 5.84
CA LEU A 317 -1.27 26.68 5.26
C LEU A 317 -1.49 27.35 3.90
N SER A 318 -0.81 28.47 3.66
CA SER A 318 -0.98 29.12 2.37
C SER A 318 -0.52 28.13 1.30
N GLU A 319 -1.20 28.07 0.16
CA GLU A 319 -0.80 27.20 -0.96
C GLU A 319 0.70 27.36 -1.32
N ARG A 320 1.29 28.52 -0.99
CA ARG A 320 2.73 28.80 -1.11
C ARG A 320 3.60 27.99 -0.15
N ASP A 321 3.20 27.83 1.11
CA ASP A 321 3.97 27.11 2.12
C ASP A 321 3.98 25.59 1.84
N GLU A 322 2.86 25.06 1.33
CA GLU A 322 2.77 23.66 0.90
C GLU A 322 3.70 23.38 -0.29
N ALA A 323 3.67 24.23 -1.33
CA ALA A 323 4.53 24.07 -2.49
C ALA A 323 6.03 24.11 -2.14
N GLU A 324 6.43 24.97 -1.20
CA GLU A 324 7.81 25.04 -0.71
C GLU A 324 8.23 23.77 0.03
N TYR A 325 7.37 23.22 0.88
CA TYR A 325 7.67 21.98 1.60
C TYR A 325 7.75 20.78 0.64
N VAL A 326 6.79 20.67 -0.29
CA VAL A 326 6.82 19.64 -1.34
C VAL A 326 8.12 19.76 -2.13
N ARG A 327 8.57 20.98 -2.44
CA ARG A 327 9.85 21.21 -3.12
C ARG A 327 11.03 20.66 -2.34
N ASP A 328 11.17 21.07 -1.08
CA ASP A 328 12.30 20.63 -0.25
C ASP A 328 12.29 19.10 -0.07
N ALA A 329 11.11 18.47 0.04
CA ALA A 329 10.98 17.01 0.09
C ALA A 329 11.43 16.34 -1.23
N MET A 330 10.99 16.85 -2.37
CA MET A 330 11.33 16.31 -3.70
C MET A 330 12.82 16.44 -4.01
N GLU A 331 13.46 17.56 -3.65
CA GLU A 331 14.91 17.76 -3.81
C GLU A 331 15.73 16.71 -3.03
N ASN A 332 15.18 16.22 -1.92
CA ASN A 332 15.78 15.19 -1.09
C ASN A 332 15.37 13.76 -1.47
N ASN A 333 14.71 13.57 -2.61
CA ASN A 333 14.18 12.29 -3.08
C ASN A 333 13.25 11.60 -2.05
N LEU A 334 12.38 12.37 -1.38
CA LEU A 334 11.38 11.84 -0.45
C LEU A 334 10.04 11.68 -1.16
N ALA A 335 9.23 10.71 -0.71
CA ALA A 335 7.86 10.54 -1.15
C ALA A 335 6.93 11.45 -0.34
N VAL A 336 5.95 12.05 -1.01
CA VAL A 336 5.01 13.02 -0.40
C VAL A 336 3.58 12.66 -0.77
N SER A 337 2.68 12.72 0.19
CA SER A 337 1.24 12.52 0.02
C SER A 337 0.56 13.89 -0.07
N VAL A 338 -0.16 14.12 -1.17
CA VAL A 338 -1.00 15.29 -1.42
C VAL A 338 -2.45 14.88 -1.60
N GLN A 339 -3.38 15.83 -1.68
CA GLN A 339 -4.81 15.52 -1.81
C GLN A 339 -5.16 14.69 -3.05
N ARG A 340 -4.38 14.80 -4.13
CA ARG A 340 -4.60 14.05 -5.37
C ARG A 340 -3.93 12.67 -5.41
N GLY A 341 -3.17 12.28 -4.39
CA GLY A 341 -2.37 11.05 -4.40
C GLY A 341 -0.95 11.22 -3.86
N ASP A 342 -0.14 10.20 -4.06
CA ASP A 342 1.26 10.20 -3.62
C ASP A 342 2.21 10.55 -4.74
N ILE A 343 3.11 11.50 -4.49
CA ILE A 343 4.16 11.92 -5.41
C ILE A 343 5.45 11.18 -5.10
N PHE A 344 5.93 10.43 -6.08
CA PHE A 344 7.21 9.71 -6.06
C PHE A 344 8.15 10.24 -7.14
N PRO A 345 9.37 10.68 -6.82
CA PRO A 345 10.38 10.91 -7.83
C PRO A 345 10.85 9.58 -8.44
N VAL A 346 11.06 9.54 -9.76
CA VAL A 346 11.47 8.32 -10.48
C VAL A 346 12.80 7.78 -9.95
N SER A 347 13.73 8.68 -9.61
CA SER A 347 14.99 8.36 -8.92
C SER A 347 14.79 7.55 -7.63
N LEU A 348 13.80 7.90 -6.80
CA LEU A 348 13.47 7.17 -5.57
C LEU A 348 12.95 5.77 -5.89
N LEU A 349 12.06 5.64 -6.87
CA LEU A 349 11.53 4.34 -7.26
C LEU A 349 12.61 3.41 -7.84
N LEU A 350 13.54 3.97 -8.62
CA LEU A 350 14.72 3.26 -9.12
C LEU A 350 15.63 2.81 -7.96
N LYS A 351 15.86 3.68 -6.98
CA LYS A 351 16.61 3.36 -5.75
C LYS A 351 15.93 2.26 -4.93
N MET A 352 14.61 2.33 -4.75
CA MET A 352 13.80 1.31 -4.06
C MET A 352 13.92 -0.06 -4.75
N ALA A 353 13.91 -0.07 -6.09
CA ALA A 353 14.07 -1.28 -6.89
C ALA A 353 15.53 -1.76 -7.01
N GLY A 354 16.51 -1.00 -6.51
CA GLY A 354 17.93 -1.31 -6.62
C GLY A 354 18.45 -1.30 -8.05
N VAL A 355 17.88 -0.45 -8.92
CA VAL A 355 18.21 -0.37 -10.35
C VAL A 355 18.95 0.92 -10.66
N ASN A 356 20.02 0.82 -11.45
CA ASN A 356 20.65 1.96 -12.11
C ASN A 356 20.35 1.85 -13.61
N LEU A 357 19.85 2.93 -14.23
CA LEU A 357 19.50 2.95 -15.66
C LEU A 357 20.71 2.72 -16.57
N ASP A 358 21.90 3.09 -16.15
CA ASP A 358 23.13 2.92 -16.93
C ASP A 358 23.78 1.54 -16.70
N ALA A 359 23.25 0.73 -15.77
CA ALA A 359 23.72 -0.63 -15.58
C ALA A 359 23.25 -1.55 -16.71
N MET A 360 24.11 -2.51 -17.07
CA MET A 360 23.78 -3.52 -18.08
C MET A 360 22.79 -4.55 -17.52
N PRO A 361 21.86 -5.05 -18.37
CA PRO A 361 21.00 -6.15 -17.98
C PRO A 361 21.81 -7.42 -17.74
N GLY A 362 21.82 -7.88 -16.50
CA GLY A 362 22.55 -9.09 -16.11
C GLY A 362 22.15 -10.29 -16.99
N GLY A 363 23.08 -10.80 -17.78
CA GLY A 363 22.90 -12.00 -18.61
C GLY A 363 22.75 -11.77 -20.11
N GLN A 364 22.69 -10.53 -20.61
CA GLN A 364 22.65 -10.26 -22.06
C GLN A 364 23.85 -9.42 -22.52
N ASN A 365 24.57 -9.93 -23.53
CA ASN A 365 25.70 -9.24 -24.16
C ASN A 365 25.23 -8.24 -25.23
N THR A 366 24.16 -7.47 -24.97
CA THR A 366 23.71 -6.44 -25.92
C THR A 366 24.64 -5.22 -25.91
N GLY A 367 25.42 -5.01 -24.85
CA GLY A 367 26.24 -3.81 -24.66
C GLY A 367 25.42 -2.55 -24.36
N GLU A 368 24.09 -2.68 -24.22
CA GLU A 368 23.16 -1.60 -23.94
C GLU A 368 22.67 -1.67 -22.49
N GLY A 369 22.64 -0.53 -21.79
CA GLY A 369 22.10 -0.42 -20.42
C GLY A 369 20.57 -0.38 -20.38
N TYR A 370 20.00 -0.44 -19.17
CA TYR A 370 18.55 -0.34 -18.95
C TYR A 370 17.91 0.92 -19.53
N ARG A 371 18.66 2.02 -19.69
CA ARG A 371 18.22 3.25 -20.35
C ARG A 371 17.87 3.04 -21.83
N ALA A 372 18.62 2.18 -22.51
CA ALA A 372 18.43 1.88 -23.93
C ALA A 372 17.45 0.72 -24.17
N THR A 373 17.49 -0.30 -23.30
CA THR A 373 16.63 -1.49 -23.46
C THR A 373 15.26 -1.30 -22.83
N GLY A 374 15.15 -0.53 -21.76
CA GLY A 374 13.97 -0.50 -20.89
C GLY A 374 13.88 -1.69 -19.94
N PHE A 375 12.90 -1.67 -19.05
CA PHE A 375 12.53 -2.77 -18.16
C PHE A 375 11.15 -2.53 -17.53
N SER A 376 10.60 -3.54 -16.84
CA SER A 376 9.35 -3.41 -16.09
C SER A 376 9.61 -3.13 -14.60
N LEU A 377 9.03 -2.04 -14.10
CA LEU A 377 9.02 -1.64 -12.70
C LEU A 377 7.63 -1.89 -12.11
N VAL A 378 7.54 -2.75 -11.10
CA VAL A 378 6.28 -3.10 -10.45
C VAL A 378 6.17 -2.34 -9.14
N LEU A 379 5.16 -1.49 -9.02
CA LEU A 379 4.80 -0.79 -7.79
C LEU A 379 3.74 -1.60 -7.05
N ARG A 380 4.14 -2.24 -5.95
CA ARG A 380 3.23 -3.00 -5.09
C ARG A 380 2.70 -2.10 -3.99
N VAL A 381 1.40 -1.87 -3.97
CA VAL A 381 0.72 -1.16 -2.89
C VAL A 381 0.03 -2.21 -2.02
N HIS A 382 0.53 -2.40 -0.80
CA HIS A 382 -0.01 -3.37 0.15
C HIS A 382 -0.82 -2.67 1.23
N TYR A 383 -2.13 -2.92 1.28
CA TYR A 383 -3.02 -2.37 2.31
C TYR A 383 -3.14 -3.33 3.51
N SER A 384 -3.07 -2.80 4.73
CA SER A 384 -3.33 -3.58 5.93
C SER A 384 -3.73 -2.72 7.11
N ASN A 385 -4.46 -3.30 8.07
CA ASN A 385 -4.66 -2.73 9.40
C ASN A 385 -4.02 -3.62 10.49
N ASN A 386 -3.21 -4.60 10.09
CA ASN A 386 -2.64 -5.58 11.00
C ASN A 386 -1.44 -5.00 11.75
N LYS A 387 -1.71 -4.47 12.94
CA LYS A 387 -0.69 -4.03 13.90
C LYS A 387 -0.72 -4.90 15.17
N PRO A 388 0.37 -4.96 15.94
CA PRO A 388 0.31 -5.54 17.28
C PRO A 388 -0.84 -4.89 18.06
N TRP A 389 -1.61 -5.70 18.78
CA TRP A 389 -2.79 -5.23 19.53
C TRP A 389 -4.00 -4.80 18.71
N VAL A 390 -4.06 -5.18 17.43
CA VAL A 390 -5.23 -4.92 16.56
C VAL A 390 -6.57 -5.38 17.15
N GLY A 391 -6.57 -6.39 18.03
CA GLY A 391 -7.78 -6.83 18.72
C GLY A 391 -8.35 -5.82 19.73
N MET A 392 -7.57 -4.82 20.16
CA MET A 392 -8.07 -3.72 20.97
C MET A 392 -8.66 -2.59 20.12
N ASP A 393 -8.19 -2.43 18.88
CA ASP A 393 -8.65 -1.37 17.98
C ASP A 393 -9.95 -1.77 17.25
N VAL A 394 -10.09 -3.06 16.91
CA VAL A 394 -11.22 -3.58 16.15
C VAL A 394 -12.21 -4.29 17.07
N LEU A 395 -13.15 -3.52 17.62
CA LEU A 395 -14.19 -4.00 18.54
C LEU A 395 -15.54 -4.15 17.80
N PRO A 396 -16.50 -4.95 18.32
CA PRO A 396 -17.80 -5.12 17.68
C PRO A 396 -18.62 -3.83 17.53
N TRP A 397 -18.28 -2.80 18.30
CA TRP A 397 -18.90 -1.48 18.27
C TRP A 397 -18.05 -0.42 17.57
N THR A 398 -16.81 -0.74 17.15
CA THR A 398 -16.02 0.16 16.31
C THR A 398 -16.68 0.19 14.94
N HIS A 399 -17.09 1.37 14.48
CA HIS A 399 -17.61 1.52 13.12
C HIS A 399 -16.52 1.11 12.12
N SER A 400 -16.89 0.37 11.07
CA SER A 400 -15.96 -0.24 10.12
C SER A 400 -14.95 0.73 9.48
N GLY A 401 -15.22 2.04 9.49
CA GLY A 401 -14.32 3.08 8.96
C GLY A 401 -13.27 3.62 9.93
N ASP A 402 -13.33 3.32 11.23
CA ASP A 402 -12.42 3.91 12.24
C ASP A 402 -11.14 3.08 12.47
N THR A 403 -11.02 1.94 11.76
CA THR A 403 -9.78 1.16 11.83
C THR A 403 -8.72 1.85 10.98
N SER A 404 -7.59 2.23 11.59
CA SER A 404 -6.46 2.87 10.92
C SER A 404 -5.85 1.97 9.83
N LEU A 405 -6.42 2.01 8.63
CA LEU A 405 -5.88 1.35 7.45
C LEU A 405 -4.60 2.08 7.05
N HIS A 406 -3.54 1.31 6.84
CA HIS A 406 -2.27 1.81 6.34
C HIS A 406 -1.92 1.08 5.05
N TYR A 407 -1.09 1.72 4.23
CA TYR A 407 -0.55 1.09 3.04
C TYR A 407 0.96 1.22 2.99
N THR A 408 1.57 0.27 2.27
CA THR A 408 3.00 0.27 2.02
C THR A 408 3.29 0.10 0.55
N VAL A 409 4.06 1.03 -0.02
CA VAL A 409 4.52 0.99 -1.41
C VAL A 409 5.88 0.30 -1.49
N GLN A 410 6.02 -0.65 -2.42
CA GLN A 410 7.27 -1.32 -2.71
C GLN A 410 7.52 -1.31 -4.21
N ALA A 411 8.69 -0.83 -4.63
CA ALA A 411 9.10 -0.87 -6.03
C ALA A 411 9.98 -2.09 -6.26
N LEU A 412 9.64 -2.90 -7.26
CA LEU A 412 10.36 -4.11 -7.63
C LEU A 412 10.68 -4.08 -9.12
N LYS A 413 11.94 -4.32 -9.46
CA LYS A 413 12.28 -4.63 -10.85
C LYS A 413 11.79 -6.02 -11.20
N ARG A 414 11.01 -6.14 -12.26
CA ARG A 414 10.63 -7.43 -12.84
C ARG A 414 11.60 -7.78 -13.97
N SER A 415 12.28 -8.91 -13.83
CA SER A 415 13.02 -9.53 -14.94
C SER A 415 11.99 -10.04 -15.96
N GLY A 416 12.01 -9.51 -17.17
CA GLY A 416 11.06 -9.85 -18.21
C GLY A 416 11.41 -9.15 -19.52
N GLU A 417 10.61 -9.41 -20.55
CA GLU A 417 10.75 -8.77 -21.85
C GLU A 417 10.63 -7.24 -21.71
N THR A 418 11.47 -6.55 -22.47
CA THR A 418 11.45 -5.09 -22.57
C THR A 418 10.15 -4.69 -23.26
N LEU A 419 9.31 -3.94 -22.56
CA LEU A 419 8.11 -3.39 -23.15
C LEU A 419 8.52 -2.22 -24.05
N SER A 420 8.15 -2.32 -25.33
CA SER A 420 8.32 -1.26 -26.32
C SER A 420 6.97 -0.86 -26.88
N ARG A 421 6.72 0.44 -26.98
CA ARG A 421 5.55 0.97 -27.68
C ARG A 421 5.98 1.40 -29.08
N ARG A 422 5.17 1.09 -30.09
CA ARG A 422 5.39 1.59 -31.46
C ARG A 422 4.25 2.51 -31.87
N VAL A 423 4.57 3.76 -32.19
CA VAL A 423 3.65 4.74 -32.72
C VAL A 423 3.95 4.92 -34.20
N VAL A 424 2.94 4.75 -35.04
CA VAL A 424 3.06 4.95 -36.49
C VAL A 424 2.42 6.27 -36.84
N GLN A 425 3.25 7.23 -37.25
CA GLN A 425 2.78 8.50 -37.79
C GLN A 425 2.83 8.43 -39.32
N GLU A 426 1.64 8.52 -39.92
CA GLU A 426 1.53 8.58 -41.37
C GLU A 426 1.76 10.03 -41.83
N ASN A 427 2.95 10.30 -42.36
CA ASN A 427 3.25 11.58 -42.95
C ASN A 427 2.45 11.72 -44.25
N HIS A 428 1.45 12.60 -44.21
CA HIS A 428 0.68 13.07 -45.37
C HIS A 428 -0.22 12.02 -46.06
N LYS A 429 -1.54 12.20 -45.87
CA LYS A 429 -2.53 11.75 -46.86
C LYS A 429 -2.46 12.72 -48.03
N ASP A 430 -2.22 12.21 -49.23
CA ASP A 430 -2.44 13.02 -50.43
C ASP A 430 -3.94 13.34 -50.51
N PHE A 431 -4.30 14.59 -50.23
CA PHE A 431 -5.69 15.01 -50.06
C PHE A 431 -6.50 14.85 -51.35
N VAL A 432 -5.83 14.79 -52.51
CA VAL A 432 -6.46 14.71 -53.82
C VAL A 432 -6.73 13.25 -54.24
N SER A 433 -5.84 12.32 -53.90
CA SER A 433 -5.99 10.90 -54.29
C SER A 433 -6.56 10.02 -53.18
N GLY A 434 -6.60 10.51 -51.94
CA GLY A 434 -6.92 9.71 -50.76
C GLY A 434 -5.90 8.59 -50.48
N ARG A 435 -4.79 8.54 -51.23
CA ARG A 435 -3.73 7.53 -51.07
C ARG A 435 -2.62 8.08 -50.17
N LEU A 436 -2.09 7.22 -49.31
CA LEU A 436 -0.96 7.54 -48.45
C LEU A 436 0.30 7.73 -49.31
N LEU A 437 1.05 8.82 -49.11
CA LEU A 437 2.23 9.24 -49.89
C LEU A 437 3.48 8.34 -49.74
N GLY A 438 3.28 7.04 -49.53
CA GLY A 438 4.32 6.03 -49.67
C GLY A 438 5.42 6.08 -48.61
N THR A 439 5.39 6.98 -47.62
CA THR A 439 6.33 6.97 -46.49
C THR A 439 5.60 7.11 -45.16
N ARG A 440 6.08 6.43 -44.13
CA ARG A 440 5.60 6.60 -42.75
C ARG A 440 6.77 6.62 -41.78
N VAL A 441 6.56 7.29 -40.66
CA VAL A 441 7.52 7.35 -39.56
C VAL A 441 7.02 6.42 -38.46
N VAL A 442 7.87 5.47 -38.08
CA VAL A 442 7.60 4.56 -36.97
C VAL A 442 8.49 4.97 -35.82
N GLU A 443 7.89 5.45 -34.75
CA GLU A 443 8.57 5.75 -33.49
C GLU A 443 8.44 4.54 -32.57
N GLU A 444 9.56 4.03 -32.07
CA GLU A 444 9.64 2.95 -31.10
C GLU A 444 10.17 3.50 -29.78
N ASP A 445 9.29 3.56 -28.79
CA ASP A 445 9.59 3.98 -27.44
C ASP A 445 10.00 2.79 -26.59
N ARG A 446 11.14 2.89 -25.95
CA ARG A 446 11.64 1.93 -24.96
C ARG A 446 11.90 2.65 -23.66
N GLY A 447 11.59 2.00 -22.55
CA GLY A 447 11.87 2.59 -21.25
C GLY A 447 11.30 1.82 -20.08
N ILE A 448 10.90 2.56 -19.05
CA ILE A 448 10.43 1.99 -17.80
C ILE A 448 8.94 1.77 -17.93
N SER A 449 8.50 0.52 -18.01
CA SER A 449 7.08 0.20 -17.90
C SER A 449 6.72 0.06 -16.43
N ILE A 450 5.90 0.98 -15.93
CA ILE A 450 5.50 1.05 -14.54
C ILE A 450 4.14 0.37 -14.43
N VAL A 451 4.08 -0.71 -13.65
CA VAL A 451 2.87 -1.51 -13.42
C VAL A 451 2.50 -1.41 -11.96
N VAL A 452 1.25 -1.03 -11.66
CA VAL A 452 0.77 -1.00 -10.28
C VAL A 452 0.11 -2.33 -9.93
N GLN A 453 0.47 -2.88 -8.77
CA GLN A 453 -0.15 -4.08 -8.20
C GLN A 453 -0.70 -3.73 -6.83
N GLN A 454 -2.01 -3.78 -6.69
CA GLN A 454 -2.70 -3.55 -5.43
C GLN A 454 -3.16 -4.87 -4.84
N PHE A 455 -2.87 -5.06 -3.56
CA PHE A 455 -3.39 -6.18 -2.79
C PHE A 455 -3.38 -5.79 -1.32
N GLY A 456 -4.15 -6.49 -0.51
CA GLY A 456 -4.17 -6.21 0.91
C GLY A 456 -5.15 -7.08 1.64
N ASP A 457 -4.91 -7.16 2.94
CA ASP A 457 -5.67 -7.97 3.87
C ASP A 457 -5.99 -7.10 5.07
N ILE A 458 -7.28 -6.95 5.35
CA ILE A 458 -7.77 -6.22 6.53
C ILE A 458 -8.42 -7.18 7.50
N LYS A 459 -8.24 -6.92 8.79
CA LYS A 459 -8.91 -7.62 9.86
C LYS A 459 -10.18 -6.87 10.24
N VAL A 460 -11.32 -7.54 10.06
CA VAL A 460 -12.65 -7.02 10.37
C VAL A 460 -13.25 -7.89 11.47
N TRP A 461 -14.05 -7.29 12.35
CA TRP A 461 -14.76 -8.04 13.37
C TRP A 461 -15.66 -9.13 12.76
N ASP A 462 -15.59 -10.34 13.32
CA ASP A 462 -16.50 -11.45 12.99
C ASP A 462 -16.84 -12.24 14.25
N LEU A 463 -18.12 -12.20 14.63
CA LEU A 463 -18.64 -12.91 15.79
C LEU A 463 -18.43 -14.43 15.66
N THR A 464 -18.47 -14.98 14.45
CA THR A 464 -18.32 -16.42 14.21
C THR A 464 -16.92 -16.89 14.59
N HIS A 465 -15.89 -16.16 14.14
CA HIS A 465 -14.49 -16.44 14.49
C HIS A 465 -14.24 -16.31 15.99
N MET A 466 -14.83 -15.30 16.64
CA MET A 466 -14.75 -15.16 18.09
C MET A 466 -15.33 -16.39 18.82
N LEU A 467 -16.53 -16.84 18.43
CA LEU A 467 -17.16 -18.02 19.03
C LEU A 467 -16.33 -19.30 18.82
N VAL A 468 -15.71 -19.48 17.66
CA VAL A 468 -14.78 -20.60 17.40
C VAL A 468 -13.56 -20.54 18.34
N ILE A 469 -12.98 -19.37 18.55
CA ILE A 469 -11.84 -19.23 19.48
C ILE A 469 -12.27 -19.48 20.93
N LEU A 470 -13.43 -18.99 21.35
CA LEU A 470 -13.93 -19.23 22.70
C LEU A 470 -14.22 -20.72 22.93
N THR A 471 -14.85 -21.40 21.98
CA THR A 471 -15.14 -22.84 22.10
C THR A 471 -13.87 -23.69 22.10
N THR A 472 -12.88 -23.39 21.26
CA THR A 472 -11.58 -24.07 21.31
C THR A 472 -10.85 -23.81 22.62
N SER A 473 -10.97 -22.62 23.22
CA SER A 473 -10.41 -22.34 24.55
C SER A 473 -11.03 -23.18 25.67
N LEU A 474 -12.34 -23.49 25.59
CA LEU A 474 -13.02 -24.38 26.54
C LEU A 474 -12.42 -25.79 26.51
N THR A 475 -11.99 -26.29 25.34
CA THR A 475 -11.31 -27.59 25.24
C THR A 475 -9.94 -27.59 25.94
N MET A 476 -9.19 -26.48 25.87
CA MET A 476 -7.92 -26.35 26.59
C MET A 476 -8.13 -26.39 28.12
N LEU A 477 -9.26 -25.89 28.63
CA LEU A 477 -9.59 -26.00 30.05
C LEU A 477 -9.84 -27.45 30.49
N VAL A 478 -10.45 -28.27 29.63
CA VAL A 478 -10.64 -29.71 29.90
C VAL A 478 -9.29 -30.43 29.95
N VAL A 479 -8.39 -30.12 29.02
CA VAL A 479 -7.02 -30.66 29.04
C VAL A 479 -6.27 -30.23 30.30
N ALA A 480 -6.40 -28.96 30.70
CA ALA A 480 -5.81 -28.45 31.92
C ALA A 480 -6.30 -29.21 33.16
N ASN A 481 -7.60 -29.46 33.27
CA ASN A 481 -8.16 -30.26 34.35
C ASN A 481 -7.59 -31.69 34.36
N SER A 482 -7.38 -32.29 33.18
CA SER A 482 -6.77 -33.62 33.06
C SER A 482 -5.32 -33.64 33.53
N VAL A 483 -4.54 -32.59 33.23
CA VAL A 483 -3.18 -32.42 33.75
C VAL A 483 -3.19 -32.22 35.26
N MET A 484 -4.10 -31.40 35.78
CA MET A 484 -4.26 -31.19 37.22
C MET A 484 -4.62 -32.49 37.94
N ASP A 485 -5.47 -33.32 37.35
CA ASP A 485 -5.80 -34.65 37.85
C ASP A 485 -4.57 -35.56 37.90
N MET A 486 -3.77 -35.57 36.83
CA MET A 486 -2.53 -36.35 36.79
C MET A 486 -1.55 -35.93 37.89
N ILE A 487 -1.40 -34.62 38.12
CA ILE A 487 -0.53 -34.06 39.16
C ILE A 487 -1.08 -34.40 40.55
N ALA A 488 -2.39 -34.24 40.77
CA ALA A 488 -3.03 -34.57 42.04
C ALA A 488 -2.81 -36.05 42.39
N LEU A 489 -3.08 -36.96 41.45
CA LEU A 489 -3.03 -38.40 41.67
C LEU A 489 -1.62 -38.99 41.72
N ASN A 490 -0.61 -38.34 41.14
CA ASN A 490 0.73 -38.94 41.03
C ASN A 490 1.85 -38.15 41.70
N CYS A 491 1.71 -36.83 41.86
CA CYS A 491 2.80 -35.97 42.30
C CYS A 491 2.59 -35.37 43.70
N MET A 492 1.35 -35.36 44.22
CA MET A 492 1.06 -34.82 45.54
C MET A 492 1.35 -35.84 46.65
N GLU A 493 1.73 -35.34 47.84
CA GLU A 493 2.04 -36.14 49.03
C GLU A 493 0.87 -37.06 49.43
N ASN A 494 -0.36 -36.53 49.39
CA ASN A 494 -1.60 -37.27 49.68
C ASN A 494 -2.23 -37.94 48.45
N SER A 495 -1.42 -38.27 47.43
CA SER A 495 -1.89 -38.87 46.17
C SER A 495 -2.72 -40.14 46.35
N ARG A 496 -2.44 -40.96 47.38
CA ARG A 496 -3.20 -42.18 47.70
C ARG A 496 -4.63 -41.87 48.13
N GLU A 497 -4.80 -40.94 49.06
CA GLU A 497 -6.11 -40.49 49.52
C GLU A 497 -6.95 -39.91 48.36
N TYR A 498 -6.32 -39.16 47.45
CA TYR A 498 -6.99 -38.65 46.26
C TYR A 498 -7.41 -39.77 45.29
N LYS A 499 -6.65 -40.86 45.17
CA LYS A 499 -7.03 -42.03 44.38
C LYS A 499 -8.25 -42.73 44.97
N ASP A 500 -8.26 -42.94 46.29
CA ASP A 500 -9.35 -43.61 46.99
C ASP A 500 -10.66 -42.81 46.95
N LEU A 501 -10.57 -41.47 46.99
CA LEU A 501 -11.74 -40.60 46.85
C LEU A 501 -12.26 -40.54 45.40
N LYS A 502 -11.38 -40.61 44.39
CA LYS A 502 -11.76 -40.47 42.98
C LYS A 502 -12.26 -41.78 42.37
N TYR A 503 -11.66 -42.91 42.73
CA TYR A 503 -11.96 -44.22 42.15
C TYR A 503 -12.60 -45.13 43.19
N GLN A 504 -13.84 -45.54 42.92
CA GLN A 504 -14.46 -46.62 43.68
C GLN A 504 -14.09 -47.95 43.01
N SER A 505 -13.33 -48.78 43.71
CA SER A 505 -13.07 -50.15 43.26
C SER A 505 -14.39 -50.92 43.26
N SER A 506 -14.89 -51.22 42.07
CA SER A 506 -15.93 -52.23 41.91
C SER A 506 -15.25 -53.59 41.96
N GLU A 507 -15.48 -54.35 43.03
CA GLU A 507 -15.29 -55.80 42.93
C GLU A 507 -16.30 -56.27 41.88
N SER A 508 -15.78 -56.77 40.75
CA SER A 508 -16.63 -57.55 39.84
C SER A 508 -17.15 -58.71 40.69
N PRO A 509 -18.47 -58.99 40.68
CA PRO A 509 -18.97 -60.20 41.31
C PRO A 509 -18.18 -61.34 40.67
N SER A 510 -17.24 -61.92 41.43
CA SER A 510 -16.51 -63.06 40.97
C SER A 510 -17.57 -64.10 40.65
N HIS A 511 -17.56 -64.61 39.42
CA HIS A 511 -18.26 -65.85 39.08
C HIS A 511 -17.65 -66.96 39.93
N SER A 512 -17.96 -66.95 41.22
CA SER A 512 -17.72 -68.05 42.13
C SER A 512 -18.88 -69.01 41.89
N ASN A 513 -18.52 -70.11 41.23
CA ASN A 513 -19.21 -71.39 41.19
C ASN A 513 -20.29 -71.54 40.10
N SER A 514 -19.83 -71.84 38.88
CA SER A 514 -20.56 -72.72 37.95
C SER A 514 -19.84 -74.07 37.73
N GLU A 515 -18.96 -74.49 38.66
CA GLU A 515 -18.29 -75.80 38.67
C GLU A 515 -18.91 -76.79 39.66
N GLU A 516 -20.17 -76.61 40.06
CA GLU A 516 -20.89 -77.58 40.91
C GLU A 516 -22.07 -78.20 40.14
N LEU A 517 -21.82 -78.68 38.92
CA LEU A 517 -22.76 -79.56 38.19
C LEU A 517 -22.06 -80.33 37.05
N GLU A 518 -20.90 -80.94 37.32
CA GLU A 518 -20.53 -82.18 36.64
C GLU A 518 -21.00 -83.36 37.49
N ASP A 519 -22.26 -83.72 37.23
CA ASP A 519 -22.76 -85.08 37.02
C ASP A 519 -22.19 -86.20 37.89
N SER A 520 -22.93 -86.45 38.97
CA SER A 520 -23.41 -87.79 39.27
C SER A 520 -24.17 -88.38 38.06
N LYS A 521 -23.48 -89.17 37.23
CA LYS A 521 -24.09 -90.29 36.48
C LYS A 521 -23.13 -91.44 36.21
#